data_AF-N6Y7E1-F1
#
_entry.id   AF-N6Y7E1-F1
#
_cell.length_a   1.000
_cell.length_b   1.000
_cell.length_c   1.000
_cell.angle_alpha   90.00
_cell.angle_beta   90.00
_cell.angle_gamma   90.00
#
_symmetry.space_group_name_H-M   'P 1'
#
loop_
_entity.id
_entity.type
_entity.pdbx_description
1 polymer ?
#
loop_
_entity_poly.entity_id
_entity_poly.type
_entity_poly.pdbx_seq_one_letter_code
_entity_poly.pdbx_strand_id
1 'polypeptide(L)'
;MALAPVMLGTALAVADGAELAWAVLFATVSCALLIQIGTNLYNDAIDFERGTDRPERLGPLRVTLAGWASAAEVKRGALLCLLLALLLGAWLCVVGGALILAIGLASLIAGWAYSGGPRPISHSPLGELFVLLFFGVFAVLGSHWLQSRALGHLDLLAGLAVGAPAAAVLLVNNYRDLAGDLRAGRRTLAALLGAEGA
;
A
#
# COMPACT_ATOMS: atom_id res chain seq x y z
N MET A 1 5.95 -4.81 0.81
CA MET A 1 5.26 -5.22 -0.44
C MET A 1 5.40 -4.18 -1.56
N ALA A 2 5.98 -2.99 -1.33
CA ALA A 2 6.03 -1.92 -2.32
C ALA A 2 6.97 -2.18 -3.52
N LEU A 3 8.08 -2.92 -3.32
CA LEU A 3 9.10 -3.10 -4.36
C LEU A 3 8.74 -4.20 -5.38
N ALA A 4 8.27 -5.36 -4.90
CA ALA A 4 7.99 -6.53 -5.73
C ALA A 4 7.07 -6.27 -6.94
N PRO A 5 5.89 -5.63 -6.81
CA PRO A 5 5.03 -5.36 -7.96
C PRO A 5 5.66 -4.38 -8.95
N VAL A 6 6.44 -3.40 -8.48
CA VAL A 6 7.14 -2.43 -9.34
C VAL A 6 8.21 -3.13 -10.18
N MET A 7 9.01 -3.97 -9.54
CA MET A 7 10.04 -4.75 -10.23
C MET A 7 9.43 -5.74 -11.22
N LEU A 8 8.33 -6.40 -10.85
CA LEU A 8 7.64 -7.35 -11.73
C LEU A 8 7.04 -6.67 -12.95
N GLY A 9 6.30 -5.57 -12.78
CA GLY A 9 5.76 -4.80 -13.91
C GLY A 9 6.85 -4.26 -14.83
N THR A 10 7.96 -3.77 -14.25
CA THR A 10 9.13 -3.34 -15.04
C THR A 10 9.76 -4.50 -15.82
N ALA A 11 9.91 -5.67 -15.18
CA ALA A 11 10.48 -6.85 -15.83
C ALA A 11 9.60 -7.37 -16.97
N LEU A 12 8.27 -7.34 -16.80
CA LEU A 12 7.32 -7.67 -17.87
C LEU A 12 7.45 -6.73 -19.07
N ALA A 13 7.57 -5.42 -18.82
CA ALA A 13 7.81 -4.45 -19.88
C ALA A 13 9.06 -4.75 -20.70
N VAL A 14 10.16 -5.09 -20.01
CA VAL A 14 11.42 -5.46 -20.67
C VAL A 14 11.29 -6.79 -21.42
N ALA A 15 10.57 -7.77 -20.86
CA ALA A 15 10.28 -9.04 -21.52
C ALA A 15 9.44 -8.86 -22.80
N ASP A 16 8.55 -7.86 -22.82
CA ASP A 16 7.75 -7.46 -23.99
C ASP A 16 8.54 -6.56 -24.97
N GLY A 17 9.84 -6.34 -24.72
CA GLY A 17 10.76 -5.66 -25.64
C GLY A 17 10.98 -4.16 -25.38
N ALA A 18 10.46 -3.62 -24.28
CA ALA A 18 10.74 -2.24 -23.90
C ALA A 18 12.20 -2.07 -23.45
N GLU A 19 12.83 -0.96 -23.85
CA GLU A 19 14.09 -0.55 -23.25
C GLU A 19 13.86 -0.07 -21.81
N LEU A 20 14.78 -0.42 -20.91
CA LEU A 20 14.66 -0.05 -19.51
C LEU A 20 14.92 1.45 -19.31
N ALA A 21 13.86 2.21 -19.02
CA ALA A 21 13.96 3.60 -18.63
C ALA A 21 14.36 3.73 -17.15
N TRP A 22 15.67 3.77 -16.89
CA TRP A 22 16.24 3.83 -15.54
C TRP A 22 15.65 4.93 -14.66
N ALA A 23 15.51 6.15 -15.20
CA ALA A 23 14.93 7.27 -14.46
C ALA A 23 13.49 6.98 -14.00
N VAL A 24 12.69 6.35 -14.86
CA VAL A 24 11.32 5.95 -14.54
C VAL A 24 11.30 4.85 -13.49
N LEU A 25 12.19 3.85 -13.59
CA LEU A 25 12.31 2.78 -12.60
C LEU A 25 12.68 3.37 -11.23
N PHE A 26 13.73 4.18 -11.14
CA PHE A 26 14.17 4.77 -9.89
C PHE A 26 13.11 5.67 -9.26
N ALA A 27 12.41 6.48 -10.07
CA ALA A 27 11.30 7.31 -9.59
C ALA A 27 10.13 6.47 -9.08
N THR A 28 9.76 5.39 -9.78
CA THR A 28 8.65 4.51 -9.40
C THR A 28 8.96 3.77 -8.11
N VAL A 29 10.16 3.18 -7.99
CA VAL A 29 10.62 2.51 -6.77
C VAL A 29 10.69 3.49 -5.61
N SER A 30 11.30 4.65 -5.81
CA SER A 30 11.43 5.67 -4.75
C SER A 30 10.05 6.16 -4.29
N CYS A 31 9.13 6.43 -5.22
CA CYS A 31 7.77 6.82 -4.92
C CYS A 31 7.06 5.76 -4.07
N ALA A 32 7.10 4.48 -4.49
CA ALA A 32 6.47 3.38 -3.77
C ALA A 32 7.06 3.18 -2.36
N LEU A 33 8.38 3.29 -2.20
CA LEU A 33 9.05 3.19 -0.91
C LEU A 33 8.72 4.38 0.00
N LEU A 34 8.76 5.61 -0.53
CA LEU A 34 8.46 6.83 0.23
C LEU A 34 7.02 6.86 0.72
N ILE A 35 6.06 6.39 -0.09
CA ILE A 35 4.66 6.21 0.36
C ILE A 35 4.62 5.22 1.51
N GLN A 36 5.21 4.04 1.36
CA GLN A 36 5.17 3.00 2.39
C GLN A 36 5.83 3.45 3.70
N ILE A 37 7.00 4.09 3.62
CA ILE A 37 7.73 4.64 4.77
C ILE A 37 6.91 5.75 5.41
N GLY A 38 6.45 6.72 4.62
CA GLY A 38 5.67 7.86 5.10
C GLY A 38 4.40 7.44 5.83
N THR A 39 3.62 6.53 5.24
CA THR A 39 2.40 5.99 5.87
C THR A 39 2.72 5.23 7.17
N ASN A 40 3.78 4.42 7.19
CA ASN A 40 4.14 3.68 8.40
C ASN A 40 4.60 4.60 9.53
N LEU A 41 5.41 5.61 9.23
CA LEU A 41 5.83 6.62 10.22
C LEU A 41 4.63 7.46 10.71
N TYR A 42 3.73 7.84 9.81
CA TYR A 42 2.55 8.59 10.19
C TYR A 42 1.66 7.79 11.15
N ASN A 43 1.41 6.51 10.85
CA ASN A 43 0.64 5.61 11.70
C ASN A 43 1.33 5.37 13.05
N ASP A 44 2.66 5.21 13.07
CA ASP A 44 3.47 5.12 14.29
C ASP A 44 3.17 6.30 15.24
N ALA A 45 3.32 7.52 14.73
CA ALA A 45 3.11 8.71 15.55
C ALA A 45 1.65 8.92 16.01
N ILE A 46 0.68 8.66 15.14
CA ILE A 46 -0.74 8.87 15.46
C ILE A 46 -1.26 7.85 16.47
N ASP A 47 -0.88 6.58 16.34
CA ASP A 47 -1.33 5.55 17.27
C ASP A 47 -0.69 5.73 18.66
N PHE A 48 0.56 6.22 18.72
CA PHE A 48 1.22 6.60 19.98
C PHE A 48 0.47 7.74 20.68
N GLU A 49 0.14 8.81 19.97
CA GLU A 49 -0.64 9.92 20.53
C GLU A 49 -2.04 9.51 20.97
N ARG A 50 -2.66 8.54 20.28
CA ARG A 50 -3.96 7.97 20.65
C ARG A 50 -3.88 6.96 21.79
N GLY A 51 -2.70 6.64 22.30
CA GLY A 51 -2.49 5.62 23.33
C GLY A 51 -2.87 4.21 22.89
N THR A 52 -2.90 3.97 21.57
CA THR A 52 -3.20 2.67 20.97
C THR A 52 -1.98 1.75 21.01
N ASP A 53 -0.77 2.32 20.95
CA ASP A 53 0.47 1.58 21.14
C ASP A 53 0.74 1.35 22.62
N ARG A 54 0.66 0.09 23.04
CA ARG A 54 0.99 -0.37 24.39
C ARG A 54 2.12 -1.39 24.36
N PRO A 55 2.85 -1.62 25.47
CA PRO A 55 3.94 -2.59 25.53
C PRO A 55 3.52 -4.02 25.13
N GLU A 56 2.24 -4.36 25.29
CA GLU A 56 1.68 -5.68 24.96
C GLU A 56 1.36 -5.84 23.46
N ARG A 57 1.63 -4.82 22.64
CA ARG A 57 1.37 -4.85 21.19
C ARG A 57 2.25 -5.90 20.51
N LEU A 58 1.59 -6.79 19.77
CA LEU A 58 2.25 -7.75 18.88
C LEU A 58 2.55 -7.09 17.53
N GLY A 59 3.83 -6.87 17.22
CA GLY A 59 4.27 -6.34 15.93
C GLY A 59 5.69 -5.78 15.95
N PRO A 60 6.17 -5.22 14.83
CA PRO A 60 7.47 -4.57 14.76
C PRO A 60 7.58 -3.42 15.77
N LEU A 61 8.78 -3.22 16.31
CA LEU A 61 9.07 -2.11 17.21
C LEU A 61 8.78 -0.78 16.53
N ARG A 62 8.10 0.11 17.24
CA ARG A 62 7.76 1.46 16.79
C ARG A 62 8.74 2.49 17.33
N VAL A 63 9.07 3.47 16.49
CA VAL A 63 10.08 4.50 16.77
C VAL A 63 9.64 5.36 17.96
N THR A 64 8.36 5.73 18.01
CA THR A 64 7.82 6.56 19.09
C THR A 64 7.73 5.78 20.41
N LEU A 65 7.22 4.55 20.37
CA LEU A 65 7.11 3.68 21.55
C LEU A 65 8.49 3.34 22.14
N ALA A 66 9.51 3.16 21.30
CA ALA A 66 10.89 2.93 21.73
C ALA A 66 11.59 4.18 22.28
N GLY A 67 10.96 5.36 22.20
CA GLY A 67 11.55 6.62 22.65
C GLY A 67 12.72 7.11 21.79
N TRP A 68 12.89 6.58 20.58
CA TRP A 68 13.99 6.97 19.68
C TRP A 68 13.78 8.33 19.04
N ALA A 69 12.52 8.74 18.87
CA ALA A 69 12.14 10.08 18.42
C ALA A 69 10.75 10.44 18.94
N SER A 70 10.47 11.74 19.09
CA SER A 70 9.15 12.23 19.47
C SER A 70 8.11 12.01 18.36
N ALA A 71 6.83 11.88 18.72
CA ALA A 71 5.74 11.80 17.73
C ALA A 71 5.74 12.97 16.74
N ALA A 72 6.13 14.17 17.19
CA ALA A 72 6.25 15.34 16.32
C ALA A 72 7.39 15.20 15.29
N GLU A 73 8.53 14.64 15.66
CA GLU A 73 9.64 14.38 14.73
C GLU A 73 9.28 13.29 13.72
N VAL A 74 8.68 12.20 14.19
CA VAL A 74 8.23 11.09 13.33
C VAL A 74 7.19 11.57 12.31
N LYS A 75 6.24 12.43 12.71
CA LYS A 75 5.29 13.05 11.78
C LYS A 75 5.97 13.93 10.74
N ARG A 76 6.96 14.74 11.11
CA ARG A 76 7.71 15.57 10.14
C ARG A 76 8.43 14.69 9.12
N GLY A 77 9.06 13.60 9.56
CA GLY A 77 9.68 12.61 8.67
C GLY A 77 8.66 11.95 7.73
N ALA A 78 7.50 11.58 8.27
CA ALA A 78 6.40 11.03 7.48
C ALA A 78 5.93 12.01 6.39
N LEU A 79 5.67 13.27 6.75
CA LEU A 79 5.22 14.31 5.83
C LEU A 79 6.26 14.62 4.75
N LEU A 80 7.55 14.64 5.11
CA LEU A 80 8.63 14.79 4.13
C LEU A 80 8.64 13.64 3.11
N CYS A 81 8.50 12.39 3.58
CA CYS A 81 8.43 11.24 2.68
C CYS A 81 7.24 11.34 1.72
N LEU A 82 6.06 11.68 2.25
CA LEU A 82 4.84 11.81 1.45
C LEU A 82 4.91 12.98 0.47
N LEU A 83 5.55 14.09 0.84
CA LEU A 83 5.78 15.22 -0.07
C LEU A 83 6.71 14.83 -1.22
N LEU A 84 7.82 14.15 -0.93
CA LEU A 84 8.74 13.66 -1.96
C LEU A 84 8.06 12.63 -2.88
N ALA A 85 7.26 11.73 -2.32
CA ALA A 85 6.45 10.80 -3.09
C ALA A 85 5.45 11.53 -3.99
N LEU A 86 4.80 12.59 -3.51
CA LEU A 86 3.88 13.40 -4.31
C LEU A 86 4.59 14.05 -5.50
N LEU A 87 5.78 14.61 -5.30
CA LEU A 87 6.56 15.22 -6.38
C LEU A 87 6.98 14.19 -7.44
N LEU A 88 7.45 13.02 -7.00
CA LEU A 88 7.78 11.92 -7.92
C LEU A 88 6.53 11.39 -8.64
N GLY A 89 5.42 11.20 -7.92
CA GLY A 89 4.15 10.77 -8.48
C GLY A 89 3.60 11.75 -9.51
N ALA A 90 3.71 13.05 -9.27
CA ALA A 90 3.33 14.09 -10.23
C ALA A 90 4.19 14.00 -11.51
N TRP A 91 5.51 13.83 -11.37
CA TRP A 91 6.39 13.61 -12.52
C TRP A 91 6.04 12.32 -13.28
N LEU A 92 5.75 11.22 -12.57
CA LEU A 92 5.31 9.97 -13.19
C LEU A 92 3.96 10.10 -13.91
N CYS A 93 3.06 10.99 -13.46
CA CYS A 93 1.83 11.30 -14.18
C CYS A 93 2.11 12.05 -15.50
N VAL A 94 3.09 12.97 -15.50
CA VAL A 94 3.54 13.64 -16.74
C VAL A 94 4.15 12.62 -17.70
N VAL A 95 4.96 11.69 -17.19
CA VAL A 95 5.50 10.59 -17.99
C VAL A 95 4.37 9.70 -18.48
N GLY A 96 3.70 8.94 -17.62
CA GLY A 96 2.74 7.92 -18.00
C GLY A 96 1.38 8.41 -18.52
N GLY A 97 1.10 9.71 -18.46
CA GLY A 97 -0.11 10.32 -19.01
C GLY A 97 -1.38 9.98 -18.23
N ALA A 98 -2.53 10.04 -18.94
CA ALA A 98 -3.86 9.95 -18.33
C ALA A 98 -4.10 8.66 -17.54
N LEU A 99 -3.53 7.53 -17.96
CA LEU A 99 -3.69 6.26 -17.25
C LEU A 99 -3.05 6.31 -15.85
N ILE A 100 -1.81 6.80 -15.75
CA ILE A 100 -1.12 6.92 -14.46
C ILE A 100 -1.78 7.97 -13.57
N LEU A 101 -2.26 9.08 -14.15
CA LEU A 101 -3.05 10.05 -13.42
C LEU A 101 -4.33 9.43 -12.85
N ALA A 102 -5.05 8.64 -13.65
CA ALA A 102 -6.27 7.97 -13.22
C ALA A 102 -5.99 6.95 -12.10
N ILE A 103 -4.94 6.13 -12.23
CA ILE A 103 -4.51 5.19 -11.18
C ILE A 103 -4.11 5.95 -9.90
N GLY A 104 -3.39 7.07 -10.03
CA GLY A 104 -2.97 7.90 -8.91
C GLY A 104 -4.15 8.51 -8.15
N LEU A 105 -5.10 9.12 -8.86
CA LEU A 105 -6.33 9.67 -8.28
C LEU A 105 -7.20 8.58 -7.65
N ALA A 106 -7.37 7.45 -8.35
CA ALA A 106 -8.06 6.30 -7.80
C ALA A 106 -7.40 5.84 -6.50
N SER A 107 -6.07 5.71 -6.46
CA SER A 107 -5.31 5.30 -5.27
C SER A 107 -5.48 6.27 -4.09
N LEU A 108 -5.55 7.58 -4.34
CA LEU A 108 -5.80 8.58 -3.29
C LEU A 108 -7.21 8.45 -2.71
N ILE A 109 -8.23 8.37 -3.57
CA ILE A 109 -9.64 8.19 -3.15
C ILE A 109 -9.77 6.88 -2.37
N ALA A 110 -9.17 5.83 -2.91
CA ALA A 110 -9.18 4.50 -2.37
C ALA A 110 -8.48 4.46 -1.00
N GLY A 111 -7.31 5.08 -0.86
CA GLY A 111 -6.60 5.19 0.43
C GLY A 111 -7.39 5.95 1.50
N TRP A 112 -8.07 7.03 1.11
CA TRP A 112 -8.98 7.74 2.01
C TRP A 112 -10.19 6.89 2.42
N ALA A 113 -10.84 6.23 1.45
CA ALA A 113 -12.00 5.37 1.71
C ALA A 113 -11.63 4.11 2.52
N TYR A 114 -10.35 3.69 2.47
CA TYR A 114 -9.88 2.51 3.18
C TYR A 114 -9.90 2.70 4.70
N SER A 115 -9.37 3.81 5.18
CA SER A 115 -9.23 4.09 6.62
C SER A 115 -10.18 5.17 7.15
N GLY A 116 -10.73 6.00 6.26
CA GLY A 116 -11.53 7.17 6.59
C GLY A 116 -13.01 7.05 6.21
N GLY A 117 -13.77 8.11 6.50
CA GLY A 117 -15.20 8.18 6.23
C GLY A 117 -16.08 7.43 7.24
N PRO A 118 -17.42 7.47 7.08
CA PRO A 118 -18.36 6.86 8.03
C PRO A 118 -18.39 5.33 7.97
N ARG A 119 -17.91 4.73 6.87
CA ARG A 119 -17.85 3.28 6.66
C ARG A 119 -16.52 2.90 6.00
N PRO A 120 -15.40 2.88 6.76
CA PRO A 120 -14.10 2.54 6.21
C PRO A 120 -14.08 1.14 5.59
N ILE A 121 -13.44 0.98 4.43
CA ILE A 121 -13.33 -0.34 3.77
C ILE A 121 -12.55 -1.33 4.66
N SER A 122 -11.60 -0.85 5.45
CA SER A 122 -10.86 -1.64 6.45
C SER A 122 -11.75 -2.31 7.51
N HIS A 123 -12.98 -1.83 7.71
CA HIS A 123 -13.95 -2.43 8.64
C HIS A 123 -14.88 -3.45 7.94
N SER A 124 -14.67 -3.70 6.65
CA SER A 124 -15.54 -4.49 5.76
C SER A 124 -14.78 -5.72 5.21
N PRO A 125 -15.46 -6.68 4.56
CA PRO A 125 -14.80 -7.87 4.01
C PRO A 125 -14.08 -7.62 2.70
N LEU A 126 -14.01 -6.37 2.25
CA LEU A 126 -13.39 -5.98 0.99
C LEU A 126 -11.93 -5.53 1.16
N GLY A 127 -11.39 -5.55 2.38
CA GLY A 127 -10.04 -5.07 2.67
C GLY A 127 -8.97 -5.82 1.87
N GLU A 128 -9.04 -7.14 1.85
CA GLU A 128 -8.10 -8.03 1.14
C GLU A 128 -8.20 -7.83 -0.38
N LEU A 129 -9.41 -7.73 -0.93
CA LEU A 129 -9.64 -7.42 -2.34
C LEU A 129 -9.02 -6.08 -2.72
N PHE A 130 -9.19 -5.08 -1.87
CA PHE A 130 -8.63 -3.76 -2.10
C PHE A 130 -7.09 -3.78 -2.12
N VAL A 131 -6.47 -4.49 -1.18
CA VAL A 131 -5.01 -4.68 -1.17
C VAL A 131 -4.55 -5.40 -2.44
N LEU A 132 -5.25 -6.46 -2.85
CA LEU A 132 -4.94 -7.21 -4.08
C LEU A 132 -4.95 -6.30 -5.32
N LEU A 133 -5.93 -5.40 -5.42
CA LEU A 133 -6.07 -4.49 -6.56
C LEU A 133 -4.98 -3.41 -6.58
N PHE A 134 -4.76 -2.70 -5.46
CA PHE A 134 -3.87 -1.53 -5.44
C PHE A 134 -2.40 -1.88 -5.19
N PHE A 135 -2.11 -2.89 -4.36
CA PHE A 135 -0.75 -3.34 -4.10
C PHE A 135 -0.30 -4.47 -5.06
N GLY A 136 -1.22 -5.02 -5.84
CA GLY A 136 -0.95 -6.02 -6.87
C GLY A 136 -1.21 -5.50 -8.28
N VAL A 137 -2.46 -5.59 -8.73
CA VAL A 137 -2.87 -5.35 -10.13
C VAL A 137 -2.45 -3.98 -10.64
N PHE A 138 -2.87 -2.89 -10.00
CA PHE A 138 -2.55 -1.53 -10.45
C PHE A 138 -1.07 -1.19 -10.30
N ALA A 139 -0.40 -1.73 -9.28
CA ALA A 139 1.03 -1.53 -9.10
C ALA A 139 1.85 -2.20 -10.21
N VAL A 140 1.52 -3.44 -10.60
CA VAL A 140 2.18 -4.13 -11.72
C VAL A 140 1.86 -3.45 -13.05
N LEU A 141 0.56 -3.24 -13.34
CA LEU A 141 0.10 -2.65 -14.58
C LEU A 141 0.65 -1.24 -14.78
N GLY A 142 0.59 -0.38 -13.75
CA GLY A 142 1.14 0.97 -13.83
C GLY A 142 2.65 0.99 -14.04
N SER A 143 3.38 0.07 -13.41
CA SER A 143 4.84 -0.03 -13.59
C SER A 143 5.23 -0.53 -14.97
N HIS A 144 4.49 -1.51 -15.51
CA HIS A 144 4.67 -1.94 -16.89
C HIS A 144 4.39 -0.78 -17.85
N TRP A 145 3.21 -0.16 -17.75
CA TRP A 145 2.82 0.96 -18.60
C TRP A 145 3.83 2.11 -18.59
N LEU A 146 4.39 2.44 -17.42
CA LEU A 146 5.40 3.49 -17.28
C LEU A 146 6.68 3.20 -18.09
N GLN A 147 7.01 1.93 -18.32
CA GLN A 147 8.19 1.50 -19.07
C GLN A 147 7.89 1.31 -20.57
N SER A 148 6.81 0.62 -20.93
CA SER A 148 6.55 0.23 -22.32
C SER A 148 5.52 1.10 -23.05
N ARG A 149 4.72 1.90 -22.34
CA ARG A 149 3.50 2.56 -22.85
C ARG A 149 2.49 1.59 -23.47
N ALA A 150 2.56 0.32 -23.10
CA ALA A 150 1.65 -0.73 -23.51
C ALA A 150 1.14 -1.48 -22.27
N LEU A 151 0.02 -2.17 -22.44
CA LEU A 151 -0.50 -3.10 -21.44
C LEU A 151 -0.06 -4.51 -21.81
N GLY A 152 0.53 -5.21 -20.85
CA GLY A 152 0.93 -6.60 -20.99
C GLY A 152 -0.24 -7.55 -20.79
N HIS A 153 -0.29 -8.62 -21.57
CA HIS A 153 -1.28 -9.69 -21.40
C HIS A 153 -1.13 -10.45 -20.07
N LEU A 154 0.06 -10.41 -19.46
CA LEU A 154 0.35 -11.04 -18.16
C LEU A 154 0.13 -10.10 -16.96
N ASP A 155 -0.13 -8.81 -17.17
CA ASP A 155 -0.16 -7.81 -16.08
C ASP A 155 -1.18 -8.15 -15.00
N LEU A 156 -2.37 -8.58 -15.42
CA LEU A 156 -3.43 -8.98 -14.49
C LEU A 156 -3.00 -10.19 -13.67
N LEU A 157 -2.50 -11.24 -14.32
CA LEU A 157 -2.10 -12.47 -13.64
C LEU A 157 -0.92 -12.23 -12.70
N ALA A 158 0.09 -11.49 -13.15
CA ALA A 158 1.25 -11.09 -12.36
C ALA A 158 0.85 -10.21 -11.17
N GLY A 159 -0.07 -9.26 -11.39
CA GLY A 159 -0.66 -8.43 -10.37
C GLY A 159 -1.40 -9.22 -9.29
N LEU A 160 -2.22 -10.18 -9.70
CA LEU A 160 -2.91 -11.09 -8.78
C LEU A 160 -1.91 -11.96 -8.00
N ALA A 161 -0.90 -12.50 -8.68
CA ALA A 161 0.10 -13.37 -8.07
C ALA A 161 0.94 -12.64 -7.01
N VAL A 162 1.37 -11.40 -7.27
CA VAL A 162 2.17 -10.62 -6.31
C VAL A 162 1.30 -9.95 -5.23
N GLY A 163 0.05 -9.63 -5.55
CA GLY A 163 -0.90 -9.03 -4.61
C GLY A 163 -1.53 -10.05 -3.64
N ALA A 164 -1.63 -11.33 -4.03
CA ALA A 164 -2.21 -12.37 -3.18
C ALA A 164 -1.47 -12.54 -1.84
N PRO A 165 -0.12 -12.58 -1.79
CA PRO A 165 0.61 -12.53 -0.51
C PRO A 165 0.27 -11.28 0.33
N ALA A 166 0.06 -10.12 -0.30
CA ALA A 166 -0.31 -8.89 0.41
C ALA A 166 -1.69 -9.00 1.06
N ALA A 167 -2.66 -9.51 0.31
CA ALA A 167 -3.99 -9.80 0.81
C ALA A 167 -3.97 -10.87 1.92
N ALA A 168 -3.16 -11.92 1.78
CA ALA A 168 -3.01 -12.97 2.78
C ALA A 168 -2.41 -12.44 4.09
N VAL A 169 -1.39 -11.57 4.02
CA VAL A 169 -0.84 -10.93 5.23
C VAL A 169 -1.89 -10.07 5.93
N LEU A 170 -2.73 -9.35 5.17
CA LEU A 170 -3.84 -8.60 5.76
C LEU A 170 -4.86 -9.54 6.42
N LEU A 171 -5.21 -10.65 5.78
CA LEU A 171 -6.13 -11.64 6.33
C LEU A 171 -5.61 -12.21 7.65
N VAL A 172 -4.32 -12.57 7.72
CA VAL A 172 -3.67 -13.06 8.95
C VAL A 172 -3.70 -11.99 10.05
N ASN A 173 -3.47 -10.72 9.71
CA ASN A 173 -3.58 -9.63 10.68
C ASN A 173 -5.03 -9.47 11.20
N ASN A 174 -6.01 -9.49 10.30
CA ASN A 174 -7.43 -9.40 10.65
C ASN A 174 -7.89 -10.61 11.49
N TYR A 175 -7.35 -11.81 11.23
CA TYR A 175 -7.62 -12.99 12.04
C TYR A 175 -7.02 -12.87 13.44
N ARG A 176 -5.76 -12.43 13.56
CA ARG A 176 -5.12 -12.17 14.85
C ARG A 176 -5.93 -11.21 15.71
N ASP A 177 -6.49 -10.18 15.08
CA ASP A 177 -7.20 -9.09 15.75
C ASP A 177 -8.72 -9.34 15.85
N LEU A 178 -9.21 -10.51 15.41
CA LEU A 178 -10.62 -10.87 15.24
C LEU A 178 -11.49 -10.59 16.47
N ALA A 179 -11.05 -11.04 17.66
CA ALA A 179 -11.83 -10.87 18.89
C ALA A 179 -11.98 -9.40 19.29
N GLY A 180 -11.00 -8.55 18.96
CA GLY A 180 -11.06 -7.10 19.17
C GLY A 180 -11.95 -6.42 18.13
N ASP A 181 -11.77 -6.79 16.86
CA ASP A 181 -12.52 -6.26 15.74
C ASP A 181 -14.03 -6.53 15.85
N LEU A 182 -14.43 -7.73 16.27
CA LEU A 182 -15.85 -8.07 16.52
C LEU A 182 -16.47 -7.20 17.62
N ARG A 183 -15.73 -6.95 18.72
CA ARG A 183 -16.18 -6.07 19.81
C ARG A 183 -16.31 -4.62 19.36
N ALA A 184 -15.46 -4.18 18.42
CA ALA A 184 -15.52 -2.88 17.79
C ALA A 184 -16.58 -2.78 16.66
N GLY A 185 -17.33 -3.85 16.40
CA GLY A 185 -18.36 -3.90 15.37
C GLY A 185 -17.83 -3.99 13.93
N ARG A 186 -16.55 -4.29 13.75
CA ARG A 186 -15.94 -4.51 12.42
C ARG A 186 -16.36 -5.86 11.85
N ARG A 187 -16.54 -5.91 10.53
CA ARG A 187 -16.94 -7.10 9.78
C ARG A 187 -15.95 -7.36 8.65
N THR A 188 -14.71 -7.66 9.02
CA THR A 188 -13.61 -8.02 8.11
C THR A 188 -13.87 -9.38 7.45
N LEU A 189 -13.06 -9.75 6.45
CA LEU A 189 -13.20 -11.06 5.80
C LEU A 189 -12.99 -12.20 6.80
N ALA A 190 -11.99 -12.08 7.68
CA ALA A 190 -11.76 -13.02 8.79
C ALA A 190 -13.00 -13.15 9.70
N ALA A 191 -13.72 -12.06 9.97
CA ALA A 191 -14.95 -12.08 10.76
C ALA A 191 -16.10 -12.83 10.06
N LEU A 192 -16.15 -12.83 8.72
CA LEU A 192 -17.15 -13.58 7.96
C LEU A 192 -16.81 -15.06 7.83
N LEU A 193 -15.54 -15.39 7.65
CA LEU A 193 -15.07 -16.77 7.48
C LEU A 193 -15.04 -17.53 8.81
N GLY A 194 -14.92 -16.82 9.93
CA GLY A 194 -14.72 -17.43 11.25
C GLY A 194 -13.33 -18.04 11.39
N ALA A 195 -13.00 -18.54 12.59
CA ALA A 195 -11.65 -19.06 12.87
C ALA A 195 -11.28 -20.34 12.09
N GLU A 196 -12.28 -21.06 11.57
CA GLU A 196 -12.07 -22.29 10.81
C GLU A 196 -11.90 -22.03 9.30
N GLY A 197 -12.35 -20.86 8.80
CA GLY A 197 -12.28 -20.51 7.38
C GLY A 197 -11.27 -19.41 7.03
N ALA A 198 -10.76 -18.67 8.02
CA ALA A 198 -9.76 -17.61 7.88
C ALA A 198 -8.33 -18.16 7.94
#